data_AF-A0A9P6APJ6-F1
#
_entry.id   AF-A0A9P6APJ6-F1
#
_cell.length_a   1.000
_cell.length_b   1.000
_cell.length_c   1.000
_cell.angle_alpha   90.00
_cell.angle_beta   90.00
_cell.angle_gamma   90.00
#
_symmetry.space_group_name_H-M   'P 1'
#
loop_
_entity.id
_entity.type
_entity.pdbx_description
1 polymer ?
#
loop_
_entity_poly.entity_id
_entity_poly.type
_entity_poly.pdbx_seq_one_letter_code
_entity_poly.pdbx_strand_id
1 'polypeptide(L)'
;MPDSSKRCRLAEVLQYDCTLKPGEKGPTCFPFPRVFRICPGKPVVEVTAFVNIDINTGEVTVPDNVDDIIPKTRPWRDIRPSF
;
A
#
# COMPACT_ATOMS: atom_id res chain seq x y z
N MET A 1 -28.12 -1.29 9.88
CA MET A 1 -26.73 -0.78 9.75
C MET A 1 -26.05 -1.56 8.64
N PRO A 2 -25.38 -0.90 7.68
CA PRO A 2 -24.64 -1.61 6.64
C PRO A 2 -23.53 -2.43 7.30
N ASP A 3 -23.48 -3.71 6.97
CA ASP A 3 -22.53 -4.69 7.48
C ASP A 3 -21.08 -4.25 7.19
N SER A 4 -20.36 -3.83 8.24
CA SER A 4 -18.97 -3.37 8.14
C SER A 4 -18.03 -4.49 7.70
N SER A 5 -18.46 -5.76 7.77
CA SER A 5 -17.69 -6.92 7.34
C SER A 5 -17.54 -7.06 5.81
N LYS A 6 -18.14 -6.15 5.02
CA LYS A 6 -18.05 -6.17 3.55
C LYS A 6 -17.23 -5.03 2.95
N ARG A 7 -16.79 -4.06 3.75
CA ARG A 7 -16.07 -2.89 3.24
C ARG A 7 -14.57 -3.13 3.31
N CYS A 8 -13.89 -2.82 2.20
CA CYS A 8 -12.44 -2.70 2.23
C CYS A 8 -12.05 -1.46 3.03
N ARG A 9 -10.90 -1.54 3.72
CA ARG A 9 -10.30 -0.38 4.39
C ARG A 9 -8.90 -0.11 3.84
N LEU A 10 -8.47 1.14 3.95
CA LEU A 10 -7.08 1.51 3.73
C LEU A 10 -6.32 1.46 5.05
N ALA A 11 -5.04 1.13 4.96
CA ALA A 11 -4.08 1.23 6.04
C ALA A 11 -2.79 1.82 5.49
N GLU A 12 -2.09 2.59 6.29
CA GLU A 12 -0.81 3.17 5.93
C GLU A 12 0.29 2.57 6.80
N VAL A 13 1.45 2.32 6.19
CA VAL A 13 2.71 2.07 6.90
C VAL A 13 3.71 3.12 6.45
N LEU A 14 4.21 3.90 7.41
CA LEU A 14 5.29 4.85 7.14
C LEU A 14 6.61 4.09 7.11
N GLN A 15 7.31 4.15 5.98
CA GLN A 15 8.66 3.60 5.83
C GLN A 15 9.67 4.73 5.64
N TYR A 16 10.94 4.43 5.83
CA TYR A 16 12.03 5.39 5.70
C TYR A 16 13.13 4.82 4.82
N ASP A 17 13.62 5.62 3.87
CA ASP A 17 14.80 5.32 3.07
C ASP A 17 15.95 6.12 3.66
N CYS A 18 16.94 5.42 4.21
CA CYS A 18 18.04 6.03 4.94
C CYS A 18 19.34 5.87 4.17
N THR A 19 19.97 6.99 3.85
CA THR A 19 21.29 7.01 3.20
C THR A 19 22.32 7.62 4.15
N LEU A 20 23.47 6.96 4.31
CA LEU A 20 24.62 7.50 5.04
C LEU A 20 25.69 7.94 4.03
N LYS A 21 25.99 9.24 3.95
CA LYS A 21 27.06 9.73 3.06
C LYS A 21 28.40 9.79 3.78
N PRO A 22 29.53 9.61 3.06
CA PRO A 22 30.85 9.79 3.65
C PRO A 22 31.03 11.17 4.27
N GLY A 23 31.47 11.23 5.53
CA GLY A 23 31.66 12.48 6.27
C GLY A 23 30.43 13.00 7.02
N GLU A 24 29.25 12.37 6.87
CA GLU A 24 28.07 12.68 7.68
C GLU A 24 28.14 12.00 9.05
N LYS A 25 27.62 12.69 10.08
CA LYS A 25 27.57 12.17 11.46
C LYS A 25 26.48 11.12 11.69
N GLY A 26 25.58 10.91 10.73
CA GLY A 26 24.47 9.96 10.84
C GLY A 26 23.69 9.87 9.53
N PRO A 27 22.76 8.90 9.41
CA PRO A 27 21.99 8.70 8.19
C PRO A 27 20.97 9.82 7.99
N THR A 28 20.81 10.24 6.74
CA THR A 28 19.68 11.08 6.30
C THR A 28 18.56 10.15 5.85
N CYS A 29 17.38 10.25 6.48
CA CYS A 29 16.23 9.40 6.19
C CYS A 29 15.09 10.19 5.55
N PHE A 30 14.52 9.66 4.48
CA PHE A 30 13.36 10.21 3.80
C PHE A 30 12.14 9.33 4.06
N PRO A 31 11.05 9.87 4.64
CA PRO A 31 9.83 9.11 4.84
C PRO A 31 9.13 8.87 3.50
N PHE A 32 8.60 7.67 3.30
CA PHE A 32 7.68 7.36 2.21
C PHE A 32 6.52 6.51 2.72
N PRO A 33 5.27 6.99 2.59
CA PRO A 33 4.10 6.25 3.02
C PRO A 33 3.79 5.10 2.05
N ARG A 34 3.39 3.96 2.60
CA ARG A 34 2.91 2.79 1.86
C ARG A 34 1.45 2.56 2.20
N VAL A 35 0.59 2.59 1.19
CA VAL A 35 -0.85 2.46 1.37
C VAL A 35 -1.27 1.05 0.99
N PHE A 36 -2.03 0.39 1.86
CA PHE A 36 -2.51 -0.98 1.70
C PHE A 36 -4.02 -1.02 1.69
N ARG A 37 -4.58 -1.81 0.78
CA ARG A 37 -6.02 -2.11 0.73
C ARG A 37 -6.27 -3.47 1.36
N ILE A 38 -7.12 -3.48 2.37
CA ILE A 38 -7.46 -4.66 3.16
C ILE A 38 -8.94 -4.95 2.95
N CYS A 39 -9.23 -6.03 2.24
CA CYS A 39 -10.58 -6.50 1.98
C CYS A 39 -10.79 -7.88 2.64
N PRO A 40 -11.94 -8.14 3.27
CA PRO A 40 -12.27 -9.45 3.83
C PRO A 40 -12.18 -10.57 2.79
N GLY A 41 -11.53 -11.67 3.14
CA GLY A 41 -11.37 -12.84 2.28
C GLY A 41 -10.41 -12.67 1.08
N LYS A 42 -9.77 -11.50 0.93
CA LYS A 42 -8.76 -11.25 -0.11
C LYS A 42 -7.38 -11.05 0.54
N PRO A 43 -6.28 -11.37 -0.17
CA PRO A 43 -4.95 -10.93 0.24
C PRO A 43 -4.88 -9.41 0.37
N VAL A 44 -4.04 -8.94 1.31
CA VAL A 44 -3.71 -7.52 1.42
C VAL A 44 -2.85 -7.13 0.22
N VAL A 45 -3.17 -6.01 -0.41
CA VAL A 45 -2.44 -5.52 -1.59
C VAL A 45 -1.95 -4.11 -1.32
N GLU A 46 -0.67 -3.86 -1.64
CA GLU A 46 -0.13 -2.50 -1.67
C GLU A 46 -0.72 -1.74 -2.86
N VAL A 47 -1.31 -0.58 -2.58
CA VAL A 47 -1.95 0.29 -3.57
C VAL A 47 -1.31 1.67 -3.65
N THR A 48 -0.13 1.88 -3.05
CA THR A 48 0.61 3.15 -3.03
C THR A 48 0.75 3.76 -4.43
N ALA A 49 1.01 2.95 -5.46
CA ALA A 49 1.18 3.43 -6.83
C ALA A 49 -0.14 3.84 -7.53
N PHE A 50 -1.30 3.50 -6.94
CA PHE A 50 -2.61 3.69 -7.53
C PHE A 50 -3.48 4.70 -6.76
N VAL A 51 -3.01 5.17 -5.61
CA VAL A 51 -3.71 6.19 -4.82
C VAL A 51 -3.22 7.58 -5.19
N ASN A 52 -4.13 8.54 -5.19
CA ASN A 52 -3.78 9.94 -5.38
C ASN A 52 -3.58 10.59 -4.01
N ILE A 53 -2.40 11.15 -3.78
CA ILE A 53 -2.04 11.81 -2.52
C ILE A 53 -2.01 13.30 -2.77
N ASP A 54 -2.90 14.05 -2.13
CA ASP A 54 -2.81 15.52 -2.12
C ASP A 54 -1.62 15.92 -1.24
N ILE A 55 -0.61 16.53 -1.85
CA ILE A 55 0.64 16.89 -1.16
C ILE A 55 0.44 18.03 -0.15
N ASN A 56 -0.61 18.85 -0.34
CA ASN A 56 -0.91 19.98 0.54
C ASN A 56 -1.73 19.57 1.77
N THR A 57 -2.60 18.56 1.63
CA THR A 57 -3.52 18.13 2.71
C THR A 57 -3.14 16.77 3.31
N GLY A 58 -2.37 15.95 2.59
CA GLY A 58 -2.10 14.56 2.94
C GLY A 58 -3.27 13.62 2.68
N GLU A 59 -4.34 14.08 2.04
CA GLU A 59 -5.51 13.25 1.76
C GLU A 59 -5.21 12.18 0.71
N VAL A 60 -5.57 10.93 1.02
CA VAL A 60 -5.37 9.77 0.16
C VAL A 60 -6.69 9.36 -0.46
N THR A 61 -6.80 9.47 -1.78
CA THR A 61 -7.98 9.05 -2.53
C THR A 61 -7.69 7.81 -3.37
N VAL A 62 -8.64 6.87 -3.37
CA VAL A 62 -8.58 5.62 -4.14
C VAL A 62 -9.50 5.80 -5.35
N PRO A 63 -8.99 5.66 -6.58
CA PRO A 63 -9.84 5.68 -7.77
C PRO A 63 -10.95 4.62 -7.70
N ASP A 64 -12.13 4.94 -8.21
CA ASP A 64 -13.29 4.02 -8.20
C ASP A 64 -13.02 2.73 -8.98
N ASN A 65 -12.12 2.77 -9.97
CA ASN A 65 -11.72 1.63 -10.80
C ASN A 65 -10.51 0.84 -10.27
N VAL A 66 -10.12 1.02 -9.00
CA VAL A 66 -8.95 0.34 -8.43
C VAL A 66 -9.05 -1.18 -8.43
N ASP A 67 -10.26 -1.74 -8.36
CA ASP A 67 -10.46 -3.19 -8.48
C ASP A 67 -10.10 -3.74 -9.87
N ASP A 68 -10.21 -2.92 -10.92
CA ASP A 68 -9.85 -3.31 -12.29
C ASP A 68 -8.35 -3.19 -12.55
N ILE A 69 -7.68 -2.27 -11.84
CA ILE A 69 -6.25 -1.96 -12.00
C ILE A 69 -5.37 -2.89 -11.15
N ILE A 70 -5.84 -3.27 -9.95
CA ILE A 70 -5.05 -4.13 -9.06
C ILE A 70 -4.84 -5.50 -9.72
N PRO A 71 -3.58 -5.98 -9.81
CA PRO A 71 -3.30 -7.31 -10.32
C PRO A 71 -4.11 -8.37 -9.58
N LYS A 72 -4.67 -9.33 -10.31
CA LYS A 72 -5.34 -10.49 -9.70
C LYS A 72 -4.30 -11.31 -8.94
N THR A 73 -4.29 -11.16 -7.62
CA THR A 73 -3.37 -11.88 -6.75
C THR A 73 -3.99 -13.19 -6.28
N ARG A 74 -3.12 -14.17 -6.04
CA ARG A 74 -3.45 -15.39 -5.30
C ARG A 74 -2.69 -15.35 -3.97
N PRO A 75 -3.25 -15.93 -2.90
CA PRO A 75 -2.48 -16.19 -1.69
C PRO A 75 -1.19 -16.93 -2.04
N TRP A 76 -0.07 -16.57 -1.40
CA TRP A 76 1.23 -17.20 -1.65
C TRP A 76 1.17 -18.73 -1.56
N ARG A 77 0.36 -19.26 -0.63
CA ARG A 77 0.14 -20.71 -0.44
C ARG A 77 -0.51 -21.41 -1.64
N ASP A 78 -1.21 -20.67 -2.48
CA ASP A 78 -1.93 -21.19 -3.65
C ASP A 78 -1.10 -21.04 -4.94
N ILE A 79 0.09 -20.43 -4.86
CA ILE A 79 1.01 -20.32 -5.99
C ILE A 79 1.73 -21.66 -6.13
N ARG A 80 1.37 -22.42 -7.17
CA ARG A 80 2.13 -23.61 -7.58
C ARG A 80 3.12 -23.22 -8.68
N PRO A 81 4.40 -23.59 -8.56
CA PRO A 81 5.33 -23.42 -9.67
C PRO A 81 4.81 -24.24 -10.85
N SER A 82 4.63 -23.58 -11.98
CA SER A 82 4.28 -24.21 -13.25
C SER A 82 5.60 -24.60 -13.90
N PHE A 83 6.02 -25.85 -13.72
CA PHE A 83 7.14 -26.45 -14.44
C PHE A 83 6.63 -27.10 -15.72
#